data_AF-A0A6J8BTM7-F1
#
_entry.id   AF-A0A6J8BTM7-F1
#
_cell.length_a   1.000
_cell.length_b   1.000
_cell.length_c   1.000
_cell.angle_alpha   90.00
_cell.angle_beta   90.00
_cell.angle_gamma   90.00
#
_symmetry.space_group_name_H-M   'P 1'
#
loop_
_entity.id
_entity.type
_entity.pdbx_description
1 polymer ?
#
loop_
_entity_poly.entity_id
_entity_poly.type
_entity_poly.pdbx_seq_one_letter_code
_entity_poly.pdbx_strand_id
1 'polypeptide(L)'
;MISTIITSDQPTILHPAESETNSSSFKSPTGSFYLIRENLENKGLSTLTADIILQSWRQSTGKQYGTYFKRYMCFSNKKQTDPLDPSINTVLSFLSSLYDSGLSYSAINTVKSAISSICSVTSGIDIGKHKLVTRYMRGIFNARPSLPKYTETWDVNIVLDYLKSLPANEELTLLQLSQKASIIAYAA
;
A
#
# COMPACT_ATOMS: atom_id res chain seq x y z
N MET A 1 64.54 -33.09 33.87
CA MET A 1 63.20 -32.49 33.97
C MET A 1 63.01 -31.63 32.71
N ILE A 2 62.07 -32.01 31.83
CA ILE A 2 60.82 -31.27 31.58
C ILE A 2 61.10 -29.97 30.80
N SER A 3 61.18 -30.07 29.46
CA SER A 3 60.18 -29.54 28.49
C SER A 3 60.52 -28.10 28.05
N THR A 4 60.23 -27.60 26.84
CA THR A 4 59.16 -27.94 25.88
C THR A 4 59.63 -27.71 24.43
N ILE A 5 59.22 -28.58 23.50
CA ILE A 5 59.23 -28.33 22.04
C ILE A 5 57.79 -28.01 21.62
N ILE A 6 57.58 -26.99 20.78
CA ILE A 6 56.37 -26.89 19.94
C ILE A 6 56.83 -26.60 18.51
N THR A 7 56.81 -27.65 17.70
CA THR A 7 56.92 -27.60 16.24
C THR A 7 55.52 -27.38 15.66
N SER A 8 55.46 -26.69 14.52
CA SER A 8 54.25 -26.52 13.71
C SER A 8 53.68 -27.88 13.27
N ASP A 9 52.38 -28.10 13.53
CA ASP A 9 51.60 -29.12 12.83
C ASP A 9 50.20 -28.59 12.47
N GLN A 10 49.78 -28.87 11.23
CA GLN A 10 48.43 -28.58 10.70
C GLN A 10 47.60 -29.87 10.69
N PRO A 11 46.32 -29.83 11.07
CA PRO A 11 45.40 -30.92 10.77
C PRO A 11 44.29 -30.52 9.76
N THR A 12 44.32 -31.12 8.59
CA THR A 12 43.15 -31.43 7.74
C THR A 12 42.64 -32.82 8.14
N ILE A 13 41.38 -33.23 7.99
CA ILE A 13 40.18 -32.72 7.29
C ILE A 13 38.96 -33.00 8.20
N LEU A 14 37.82 -32.29 8.07
CA LEU A 14 36.46 -32.91 8.03
C LEU A 14 35.32 -31.88 7.83
N HIS A 15 34.44 -32.17 6.86
CA HIS A 15 33.15 -31.49 6.66
C HIS A 15 32.13 -31.89 7.73
N PRO A 16 31.25 -30.96 8.13
CA PRO A 16 29.80 -31.21 8.05
C PRO A 16 29.20 -30.37 6.90
N ALA A 17 28.34 -30.95 6.06
CA ALA A 17 26.92 -31.19 6.29
C ALA A 17 26.07 -29.92 6.07
N GLU A 18 25.09 -30.09 5.18
CA GLU A 18 24.21 -29.09 4.61
C GLU A 18 23.51 -28.20 5.64
N SER A 19 23.39 -26.91 5.33
CA SER A 19 22.24 -26.12 5.79
C SER A 19 21.50 -25.64 4.56
N GLU A 20 20.27 -26.15 4.42
CA GLU A 20 19.41 -25.95 3.26
C GLU A 20 19.23 -24.46 2.98
N THR A 21 19.64 -24.01 1.79
CA THR A 21 19.25 -22.69 1.28
C THR A 21 17.76 -22.73 1.02
N ASN A 22 17.01 -22.35 2.04
CA ASN A 22 15.56 -22.29 2.02
C ASN A 22 15.14 -21.23 0.98
N SER A 23 14.96 -21.69 -0.26
CA SER A 23 14.63 -20.90 -1.43
C SER A 23 13.19 -20.41 -1.30
N SER A 24 12.98 -19.40 -0.45
CA SER A 24 11.83 -18.52 -0.55
C SER A 24 11.90 -17.88 -1.93
N SER A 25 11.12 -18.40 -2.88
CA SER A 25 11.14 -17.92 -4.26
C SER A 25 10.81 -16.43 -4.28
N PHE A 26 11.85 -15.60 -4.42
CA PHE A 26 11.72 -14.16 -4.58
C PHE A 26 11.05 -13.92 -5.94
N LYS A 27 9.73 -13.84 -5.93
CA LYS A 27 8.94 -13.51 -7.13
C LYS A 27 9.39 -12.12 -7.59
N SER A 28 10.09 -12.09 -8.71
CA SER A 28 10.71 -10.87 -9.22
C SER A 28 9.65 -9.75 -9.35
N PRO A 29 9.91 -8.55 -8.79
CA PRO A 29 8.95 -7.44 -8.81
C PRO A 29 8.61 -7.02 -10.25
N THR A 30 7.45 -7.45 -10.75
CA THR A 30 7.06 -7.20 -12.14
C THR A 30 6.52 -5.77 -12.31
N GLY A 31 7.01 -5.04 -13.31
CA GLY A 31 6.51 -3.70 -13.67
C GLY A 31 7.21 -2.56 -12.91
N SER A 32 6.43 -1.62 -12.36
CA SER A 32 6.94 -0.38 -11.74
C SER A 32 8.01 -0.57 -10.68
N PHE A 33 7.97 -1.68 -9.93
CA PHE A 33 8.91 -1.98 -8.86
C PHE A 33 10.28 -2.45 -9.37
N TYR A 34 10.39 -2.84 -10.64
CA TYR A 34 11.68 -3.11 -11.27
C TYR A 34 12.56 -1.86 -11.30
N LEU A 35 12.01 -0.70 -11.68
CA LEU A 35 12.75 0.57 -11.72
C LEU A 35 13.15 1.06 -10.31
N ILE A 36 12.35 0.71 -9.30
CA ILE A 36 12.69 0.98 -7.89
C ILE A 36 13.84 0.06 -7.45
N ARG A 37 13.82 -1.22 -7.83
CA ARG A 37 14.92 -2.17 -7.61
C ARG A 37 16.22 -1.67 -8.24
N GLU A 38 16.17 -1.34 -9.52
CA GLU A 38 17.31 -0.83 -10.30
C GLU A 38 17.87 0.45 -9.69
N ASN A 39 17.03 1.39 -9.25
CA ASN A 39 17.47 2.60 -8.55
C ASN A 39 18.17 2.30 -7.21
N LEU A 40 17.68 1.31 -6.45
CA LEU A 40 18.29 0.88 -5.19
C LEU A 40 19.65 0.18 -5.43
N GLU A 41 19.72 -0.70 -6.43
CA GLU A 41 20.95 -1.39 -6.84
C GLU A 41 22.00 -0.39 -7.37
N ASN A 42 21.59 0.61 -8.15
CA ASN A 42 22.43 1.72 -8.61
C ASN A 42 22.95 2.63 -7.47
N LYS A 43 22.34 2.58 -6.29
CA LYS A 43 22.84 3.23 -5.06
C LYS A 43 23.81 2.36 -4.25
N GLY A 44 24.20 1.19 -4.78
CA GLY A 44 25.13 0.26 -4.14
C GLY A 44 24.48 -0.72 -3.16
N LEU A 45 23.14 -0.83 -3.13
CA LEU A 45 22.46 -1.86 -2.33
C LEU A 45 22.56 -3.22 -3.02
N SER A 46 22.73 -4.29 -2.23
CA SER A 46 22.70 -5.64 -2.78
C SER A 46 21.30 -6.00 -3.30
N THR A 47 21.25 -6.85 -4.33
CA THR A 47 20.02 -7.39 -4.92
C THR A 47 19.08 -8.03 -3.88
N LEU A 48 19.63 -8.71 -2.86
CA LEU A 48 18.86 -9.26 -1.74
C LEU A 48 18.28 -8.14 -0.85
N THR A 49 19.06 -7.11 -0.55
CA THR A 49 18.61 -5.95 0.23
C THR A 49 17.49 -5.20 -0.51
N ALA A 50 17.64 -5.01 -1.82
CA ALA A 50 16.62 -4.39 -2.66
C ALA A 50 15.32 -5.22 -2.66
N ASP A 51 15.38 -6.54 -2.83
CA ASP A 51 14.19 -7.40 -2.74
C ASP A 51 13.51 -7.33 -1.37
N ILE A 52 14.26 -7.34 -0.27
CA ILE A 52 13.69 -7.22 1.09
C ILE A 52 13.01 -5.85 1.28
N ILE A 53 13.60 -4.75 0.77
CA ILE A 53 12.96 -3.42 0.78
C ILE A 53 11.65 -3.44 -0.04
N LEU A 54 11.62 -4.14 -1.17
CA LEU A 54 10.44 -4.24 -2.03
C LEU A 54 9.30 -5.08 -1.40
N GLN A 55 9.61 -5.99 -0.46
CA GLN A 55 8.61 -6.69 0.36
C GLN A 55 7.90 -5.78 1.39
N SER A 56 8.37 -4.56 1.63
CA SER A 56 7.69 -3.61 2.54
C SER A 56 6.28 -3.22 2.07
N TRP A 57 6.00 -3.33 0.77
CA TRP A 57 4.66 -3.18 0.22
C TRP A 57 3.94 -4.52 0.14
N ARG A 58 2.82 -4.65 0.87
CA ARG A 58 1.88 -5.78 0.68
C ARG A 58 1.50 -5.90 -0.81
N GLN A 59 1.36 -7.13 -1.31
CA GLN A 59 1.14 -7.38 -2.74
C GLN A 59 -0.07 -6.63 -3.35
N SER A 60 -1.14 -6.41 -2.57
CA SER A 60 -2.30 -5.59 -2.97
C SER A 60 -1.94 -4.11 -3.13
N THR A 61 -1.27 -3.53 -2.13
CA THR A 61 -0.73 -2.16 -2.18
C THR A 61 0.24 -1.99 -3.32
N GLY A 62 1.14 -2.96 -3.55
CA GLY A 62 2.05 -2.98 -4.69
C GLY A 62 1.31 -2.87 -6.02
N LYS A 63 0.32 -3.74 -6.29
CA LYS A 63 -0.49 -3.67 -7.51
C LYS A 63 -1.17 -2.31 -7.72
N GLN A 64 -1.72 -1.74 -6.64
CA GLN A 64 -2.40 -0.44 -6.69
C GLN A 64 -1.40 0.71 -6.95
N TYR A 65 -0.29 0.74 -6.22
CA TYR A 65 0.76 1.76 -6.37
C TYR A 65 1.41 1.68 -7.75
N GLY A 66 1.70 0.48 -8.24
CA GLY A 66 2.32 0.29 -9.55
C GLY A 66 1.44 0.74 -10.72
N THR A 67 0.12 0.60 -10.59
CA THR A 67 -0.84 1.13 -11.58
C THR A 67 -0.76 2.66 -11.66
N TYR A 68 -0.81 3.34 -10.52
CA TYR A 68 -0.73 4.81 -10.46
C TYR A 68 0.67 5.33 -10.82
N PHE A 69 1.73 4.65 -10.38
CA PHE A 69 3.10 5.02 -10.70
C PHE A 69 3.41 4.84 -12.19
N LYS A 70 2.87 3.81 -12.87
CA LYS A 70 2.97 3.70 -14.33
C LYS A 70 2.32 4.88 -15.06
N ARG A 71 1.16 5.35 -14.59
CA ARG A 71 0.52 6.57 -15.12
C ARG A 71 1.37 7.83 -14.84
N TYR A 72 2.01 7.90 -13.68
CA TYR A 72 2.93 8.98 -13.32
C TYR A 72 4.18 9.01 -14.19
N MET A 73 4.88 7.88 -14.36
CA MET A 73 6.05 7.78 -15.25
C MET A 73 5.74 8.23 -16.68
N CYS A 74 4.56 7.87 -17.22
CA CYS A 74 4.13 8.34 -18.53
C CYS A 74 3.96 9.87 -18.59
N PHE A 75 3.50 10.51 -17.50
CA PHE A 75 3.43 11.97 -17.40
C PHE A 75 4.83 12.59 -17.27
N SER A 76 5.69 12.06 -16.41
CA SER A 76 7.06 12.54 -16.20
C SER A 76 7.91 12.45 -17.48
N ASN A 77 7.81 11.35 -18.22
CA ASN A 77 8.48 11.18 -19.51
C ASN A 77 8.02 12.22 -20.54
N LYS A 78 6.71 12.54 -20.60
CA LYS A 78 6.16 13.61 -21.45
C LYS A 78 6.61 15.02 -21.03
N LYS A 79 7.03 15.20 -19.77
CA LYS A 79 7.56 16.44 -19.22
C LYS A 79 9.09 16.49 -19.17
N GLN A 80 9.78 15.43 -19.60
CA GLN A 80 11.24 15.28 -19.54
C GLN A 80 11.80 15.47 -18.11
N THR A 81 11.06 15.00 -17.10
CA THR A 81 11.45 15.05 -15.68
C THR A 81 11.70 13.65 -15.14
N ASP A 82 12.64 13.49 -14.22
CA ASP A 82 12.85 12.22 -13.51
C ASP A 82 11.59 11.81 -12.72
N PRO A 83 11.02 10.61 -12.93
CA PRO A 83 9.89 10.11 -12.15
C PRO A 83 10.26 9.62 -10.73
N LEU A 84 11.53 9.35 -10.44
CA LEU A 84 12.03 8.91 -9.15
C LEU A 84 12.47 10.08 -8.27
N ASP A 85 13.04 11.14 -8.88
CA ASP A 85 13.39 12.40 -8.21
C ASP A 85 12.59 13.62 -8.72
N PRO A 86 11.29 13.75 -8.39
CA PRO A 86 10.45 14.78 -8.96
C PRO A 86 10.41 16.07 -8.16
N SER A 87 10.40 17.20 -8.87
CA SER A 87 10.08 18.49 -8.27
C SER A 87 8.64 18.53 -7.72
N ILE A 88 8.41 19.31 -6.67
CA ILE A 88 7.06 19.56 -6.13
C ILE A 88 6.11 20.12 -7.21
N ASN A 89 6.63 20.95 -8.14
CA ASN A 89 5.83 21.49 -9.24
C ASN A 89 5.36 20.37 -10.20
N THR A 90 6.25 19.42 -10.52
CA THR A 90 5.93 18.25 -11.36
C THR A 90 4.82 17.41 -10.72
N VAL A 91 4.92 17.14 -9.41
CA VAL A 91 3.90 16.40 -8.66
C VAL A 91 2.55 17.14 -8.66
N LEU A 92 2.54 18.44 -8.33
CA LEU A 92 1.31 19.23 -8.32
C LEU A 92 0.67 19.30 -9.71
N SER A 93 1.47 19.50 -10.76
CA SER A 93 1.00 19.49 -12.16
C SER A 93 0.39 18.15 -12.55
N PHE A 94 0.96 17.03 -12.10
CA PHE A 94 0.39 15.71 -12.32
C PHE A 94 -0.95 15.55 -11.57
N LEU A 95 -1.01 15.87 -10.28
CA LEU A 95 -2.23 15.76 -9.49
C LEU A 95 -3.35 16.68 -10.04
N SER A 96 -3.02 17.84 -10.61
CA SER A 96 -3.95 18.68 -11.36
C SER A 96 -4.48 17.98 -12.60
N SER A 97 -3.62 17.38 -13.43
CA SER A 97 -4.10 16.62 -14.61
C SER A 97 -5.03 15.47 -14.24
N LEU A 98 -4.90 14.89 -13.04
CA LEU A 98 -5.81 13.87 -12.53
C LEU A 98 -7.15 14.46 -12.09
N TYR A 99 -7.13 15.59 -11.39
CA TYR A 99 -8.32 16.36 -11.01
C TYR A 99 -9.11 16.82 -12.24
N ASP A 100 -8.44 17.33 -13.27
CA ASP A 100 -9.05 17.75 -14.52
C ASP A 100 -9.66 16.56 -15.27
N SER A 101 -9.01 15.38 -15.22
CA SER A 101 -9.59 14.12 -15.74
C SER A 101 -10.71 13.50 -14.87
N GLY A 102 -11.24 14.25 -13.90
CA GLY A 102 -12.43 13.86 -13.14
C GLY A 102 -12.21 12.87 -12.00
N LEU A 103 -10.96 12.56 -11.61
CA LEU A 103 -10.71 11.63 -10.51
C LEU A 103 -11.23 12.17 -9.16
N SER A 104 -11.70 11.25 -8.31
CA SER A 104 -12.14 11.55 -6.95
C SER A 104 -10.97 11.94 -6.04
N TYR A 105 -11.28 12.67 -4.95
CA TYR A 105 -10.31 12.98 -3.89
C TYR A 105 -9.60 11.72 -3.36
N SER A 106 -10.34 10.62 -3.15
CA SER A 106 -9.77 9.36 -2.66
C SER A 106 -8.74 8.76 -3.63
N ALA A 107 -9.05 8.73 -4.94
CA ALA A 107 -8.12 8.22 -5.96
C ALA A 107 -6.86 9.09 -6.06
N ILE A 108 -7.00 10.43 -6.06
CA ILE A 108 -5.88 11.37 -6.10
C ILE A 108 -5.02 11.26 -4.82
N ASN A 109 -5.65 11.03 -3.66
CA ASN A 109 -4.92 10.80 -2.41
C ASN A 109 -4.15 9.47 -2.43
N THR A 110 -4.69 8.40 -3.02
CA THR A 110 -3.95 7.16 -3.24
C THR A 110 -2.74 7.37 -4.16
N VAL A 111 -2.91 8.14 -5.24
CA VAL A 111 -1.80 8.51 -6.14
C VAL A 111 -0.70 9.26 -5.39
N LYS A 112 -1.07 10.29 -4.61
CA LYS A 112 -0.12 11.03 -3.76
C LYS A 112 0.65 10.09 -2.83
N SER A 113 -0.04 9.17 -2.16
CA SER A 113 0.58 8.21 -1.25
C SER A 113 1.51 7.23 -1.97
N ALA A 114 1.15 6.78 -3.18
CA ALA A 114 2.01 5.95 -4.01
C ALA A 114 3.31 6.68 -4.41
N ILE A 115 3.20 7.89 -4.96
CA ILE A 115 4.36 8.71 -5.35
C ILE A 115 5.23 9.01 -4.12
N SER A 116 4.63 9.47 -3.02
CA SER A 116 5.36 9.79 -1.80
C SER A 116 6.08 8.59 -1.20
N SER A 117 5.49 7.40 -1.27
CA SER A 117 6.09 6.17 -0.74
C SER A 117 7.27 5.67 -1.58
N ILE A 118 7.24 5.92 -2.89
CA ILE A 118 8.30 5.53 -3.81
C ILE A 118 9.46 6.53 -3.70
N CYS A 119 9.18 7.83 -3.82
CA CYS A 119 10.19 8.89 -3.72
C CYS A 119 10.82 9.01 -2.33
N SER A 120 10.15 8.60 -1.24
CA SER A 120 10.80 8.50 0.07
C SER A 120 11.88 7.42 0.13
N VAL A 121 11.76 6.38 -0.69
CA VAL A 121 12.75 5.28 -0.79
C VAL A 121 13.83 5.62 -1.84
N THR A 122 13.46 6.24 -2.97
CA THR A 122 14.37 6.51 -4.09
C THR A 122 15.06 7.86 -4.06
N SER A 123 14.52 8.88 -3.38
CA SER A 123 15.17 10.20 -3.19
C SER A 123 15.26 10.66 -1.73
N GLY A 124 14.58 9.98 -0.80
CA GLY A 124 14.47 10.46 0.59
C GLY A 124 13.51 11.65 0.78
N ILE A 125 12.83 12.09 -0.28
CA ILE A 125 11.95 13.27 -0.26
C ILE A 125 10.53 12.87 0.19
N ASP A 126 10.07 13.44 1.30
CA ASP A 126 8.70 13.27 1.78
C ASP A 126 7.73 14.24 1.08
N ILE A 127 7.36 13.88 -0.15
CA ILE A 127 6.38 14.61 -0.98
C ILE A 127 5.03 14.72 -0.26
N GLY A 128 4.62 13.69 0.50
CA GLY A 128 3.35 13.61 1.20
C GLY A 128 3.20 14.63 2.33
N LYS A 129 4.30 14.99 3.01
CA LYS A 129 4.37 16.02 4.06
C LYS A 129 4.66 17.44 3.53
N HIS A 130 4.97 17.59 2.24
CA HIS A 130 5.32 18.91 1.70
C HIS A 130 4.12 19.90 1.76
N LYS A 131 4.33 21.08 2.38
CA LYS A 131 3.25 22.05 2.71
C LYS A 131 2.35 22.40 1.53
N LEU A 132 2.90 22.59 0.32
CA LEU A 132 2.11 22.89 -0.87
C LEU A 132 1.23 21.70 -1.30
N VAL A 133 1.73 20.47 -1.21
CA VAL A 133 0.96 19.26 -1.55
C VAL A 133 -0.18 19.07 -0.53
N THR A 134 0.09 19.27 0.77
CA THR A 134 -0.95 19.21 1.81
C THR A 134 -2.02 20.30 1.65
N ARG A 135 -1.64 21.52 1.24
CA ARG A 135 -2.59 22.60 0.94
C ARG A 135 -3.40 22.29 -0.32
N TYR A 136 -2.77 21.79 -1.36
CA TYR A 136 -3.40 21.42 -2.63
C TYR A 136 -4.44 20.29 -2.46
N MET A 137 -4.11 19.22 -1.74
CA MET A 137 -5.07 18.14 -1.45
C MET A 137 -6.31 18.63 -0.70
N ARG A 138 -6.13 19.54 0.26
CA ARG A 138 -7.25 20.21 0.96
C ARG A 138 -8.06 21.11 0.03
N GLY A 139 -7.42 21.75 -0.96
CA GLY A 139 -8.10 22.44 -2.05
C GLY A 139 -9.02 21.51 -2.85
N ILE A 140 -8.51 20.34 -3.27
CA ILE A 140 -9.33 19.30 -3.95
C ILE A 140 -10.50 18.87 -3.08
N PHE A 141 -10.26 18.57 -1.80
CA PHE A 141 -11.32 18.13 -0.88
C PHE A 141 -12.44 19.17 -0.74
N ASN A 142 -12.07 20.45 -0.63
CA ASN A 142 -13.05 21.53 -0.52
C ASN A 142 -13.80 21.79 -1.85
N ALA A 143 -13.12 21.66 -2.99
CA ALA A 143 -13.70 21.89 -4.32
C ALA A 143 -14.58 20.72 -4.80
N ARG A 144 -14.28 19.49 -4.37
CA ARG A 144 -15.05 18.28 -4.65
C ARG A 144 -15.11 17.42 -3.38
N PRO A 145 -15.99 17.74 -2.41
CA PRO A 145 -16.17 16.93 -1.22
C PRO A 145 -16.61 15.52 -1.61
N SER A 146 -16.16 14.53 -0.85
CA SER A 146 -16.65 13.16 -1.00
C SER A 146 -18.12 13.11 -0.60
N LEU A 147 -19.00 12.94 -1.59
CA LEU A 147 -20.42 12.64 -1.36
C LEU A 147 -20.55 11.41 -0.45
N PRO A 148 -21.50 11.40 0.50
CA PRO A 148 -21.78 10.20 1.30
C PRO A 148 -22.19 9.05 0.37
N LYS A 149 -21.82 7.81 0.74
CA LYS A 149 -22.11 6.61 -0.06
C LYS A 149 -23.61 6.36 -0.23
N TYR A 150 -24.42 6.85 0.71
CA TYR A 150 -25.86 6.72 0.73
C TYR A 150 -26.47 8.13 0.75
N THR A 151 -27.41 8.39 -0.14
CA THR A 151 -28.15 9.66 -0.21
C THR A 151 -29.08 9.83 0.98
N GLU A 152 -29.61 8.71 1.48
CA GLU A 152 -30.53 8.61 2.60
C GLU A 152 -30.11 7.43 3.49
N THR A 153 -30.33 7.56 4.79
CA THR A 153 -30.28 6.44 5.75
C THR A 153 -31.71 6.08 6.15
N TRP A 154 -32.03 4.80 6.21
CA TRP A 154 -33.34 4.34 6.70
C TRP A 154 -33.54 4.72 8.17
N ASP A 155 -34.78 5.05 8.55
CA ASP A 155 -35.11 5.36 9.93
C ASP A 155 -35.14 4.09 10.77
N VAL A 156 -34.22 4.01 11.73
CA VAL A 156 -34.05 2.86 12.62
C VAL A 156 -35.29 2.65 13.51
N ASN A 157 -36.04 3.72 13.82
CA ASN A 157 -37.23 3.64 14.64
C ASN A 157 -38.34 2.81 13.97
N ILE A 158 -38.52 2.93 12.64
CA ILE A 158 -39.52 2.14 11.89
C ILE A 158 -39.28 0.63 12.08
N VAL A 159 -38.01 0.21 12.01
CA VAL A 159 -37.63 -1.20 12.19
C VAL A 159 -37.73 -1.62 13.64
N LEU A 160 -37.30 -0.78 14.60
CA LEU A 160 -37.42 -1.08 16.02
C LEU A 160 -38.88 -1.17 16.47
N ASP A 161 -39.77 -0.33 15.95
CA ASP A 161 -41.20 -0.33 16.28
C ASP A 161 -41.92 -1.52 15.63
N TYR A 162 -41.54 -1.91 14.41
CA TYR A 162 -41.95 -3.20 13.84
C TYR A 162 -41.49 -4.36 14.73
N LEU A 163 -40.22 -4.40 15.16
CA LEU A 163 -39.69 -5.45 16.03
C LEU A 163 -40.37 -5.51 17.41
N LYS A 164 -40.77 -4.36 17.98
CA LYS A 164 -41.59 -4.27 19.22
C LYS A 164 -43.02 -4.76 19.01
N SER A 165 -43.58 -4.59 17.81
CA SER A 165 -44.95 -5.03 17.49
C SER A 165 -45.08 -6.54 17.26
N LEU A 166 -43.96 -7.25 17.10
CA LEU A 166 -43.97 -8.70 16.96
C LEU A 166 -44.29 -9.39 18.30
N PRO A 167 -45.10 -10.46 18.31
CA PRO A 167 -45.40 -11.25 19.50
C PRO A 167 -44.16 -11.98 20.06
N ALA A 168 -44.38 -12.71 21.17
CA ALA A 168 -43.37 -13.55 21.79
C ALA A 168 -42.72 -14.51 20.79
N ASN A 169 -41.43 -14.82 20.97
CA ASN A 169 -40.68 -15.64 20.01
C ASN A 169 -41.27 -17.05 19.81
N GLU A 170 -41.98 -17.55 20.82
CA GLU A 170 -42.68 -18.85 20.82
C GLU A 170 -43.92 -18.88 19.91
N GLU A 171 -44.51 -17.70 19.63
CA GLU A 171 -45.68 -17.52 18.77
C GLU A 171 -45.30 -17.22 17.30
N LEU A 172 -44.02 -16.95 17.04
CA LEU A 172 -43.52 -16.64 15.70
C LEU A 172 -43.19 -17.92 14.91
N THR A 173 -43.59 -17.94 13.64
CA THR A 173 -43.19 -19.00 12.71
C THR A 173 -41.67 -18.97 12.49
N LEU A 174 -41.09 -20.11 12.12
CA LEU A 174 -39.65 -20.23 11.81
C LEU A 174 -39.18 -19.21 10.75
N LEU A 175 -40.04 -18.86 9.79
CA LEU A 175 -39.76 -17.83 8.80
C LEU A 175 -39.67 -16.43 9.44
N GLN A 176 -40.63 -16.07 10.29
CA GLN A 176 -40.62 -14.78 10.99
C GLN A 176 -39.46 -14.67 11.98
N LEU A 177 -39.09 -15.75 12.68
CA LEU A 177 -37.90 -15.82 13.51
C LEU A 177 -36.61 -15.60 12.69
N SER A 178 -36.52 -16.24 11.51
CA SER A 178 -35.38 -16.08 10.60
C SER A 178 -35.26 -14.65 10.06
N GLN A 179 -36.40 -14.02 9.73
CA GLN A 179 -36.48 -12.61 9.33
C GLN A 179 -36.08 -11.67 10.48
N LYS A 180 -36.65 -11.86 11.68
CA LYS A 180 -36.34 -11.11 12.90
C LYS A 180 -34.85 -11.17 13.24
N ALA A 181 -34.25 -12.37 13.19
CA ALA A 181 -32.83 -12.57 13.40
C ALA A 181 -31.96 -11.88 12.34
N SER A 182 -32.35 -11.96 11.06
CA SER A 182 -31.64 -11.31 9.95
C SER A 182 -31.67 -9.78 10.06
N ILE A 183 -32.81 -9.19 10.45
CA ILE A 183 -32.97 -7.76 10.68
C ILE A 183 -32.09 -7.29 11.85
N ILE A 184 -32.08 -8.02 12.96
CA ILE A 184 -31.23 -7.70 14.13
C ILE A 184 -29.74 -7.83 13.78
N ALA A 185 -29.35 -8.90 13.07
CA ALA A 185 -27.96 -9.12 12.66
C ALA A 185 -27.44 -8.11 11.62
N TYR A 186 -28.33 -7.43 10.90
CA TYR A 186 -27.99 -6.32 10.00
C TYR A 186 -27.87 -4.97 10.72
N ALA A 187 -28.44 -4.85 11.93
CA ALA A 187 -28.48 -3.62 12.73
C ALA A 187 -27.43 -3.57 13.86
N ALA A 188 -26.58 -4.59 13.99
CA ALA A 188 -25.52 -4.72 14.99
C ALA A 188 -24.11 -4.59 14.40
#